data_AF-A0A1I1QGB5-F1
#
_entry.id   AF-A0A1I1QGB5-F1
#
_cell.length_a   1.000
_cell.length_b   1.000
_cell.length_c   1.000
_cell.angle_alpha   90.00
_cell.angle_beta   90.00
_cell.angle_gamma   90.00
#
_symmetry.space_group_name_H-M   'P 1'
#
loop_
_entity.id
_entity.type
_entity.pdbx_description
1 polymer ?
#
loop_
_entity_poly.entity_id
_entity_poly.type
_entity_poly.pdbx_seq_one_letter_code
_entity_poly.pdbx_strand_id
1 'polypeptide(L)'
;MQTIQKVIELLSKKYKSRITILSNNLDGRFKSILDTKNGTMFSVSYDSVYIFKDSNENLWTTTPKSFIYNDKKFYPRVGQEYTRKDGITYTFTTKEEVLEKAVIYFEKFIDSNYGIKIVNQKLLFYEDRDKKTKINLNLHKFKVRMFDKTDTYVSFN
;
A
#
# COMPACT_ATOMS: atom_id res chain seq x y z
N MET A 1 -7.76 17.97 -6.68
CA MET A 1 -8.62 17.32 -5.66
C MET A 1 -8.45 15.81 -5.66
N GLN A 2 -8.43 15.14 -6.82
CA GLN A 2 -8.29 13.67 -6.94
C GLN A 2 -6.99 13.08 -6.35
N THR A 3 -5.84 13.73 -6.51
CA THR A 3 -4.53 13.21 -6.05
C THR A 3 -4.47 13.04 -4.52
N ILE A 4 -4.98 14.02 -3.77
CA ILE A 4 -4.98 14.00 -2.29
C ILE A 4 -5.92 12.90 -1.77
N GLN A 5 -7.09 12.75 -2.39
CA GLN A 5 -8.05 11.71 -2.02
C GLN A 5 -7.44 10.31 -2.18
N LYS A 6 -6.71 10.08 -3.27
CA LYS A 6 -6.06 8.80 -3.53
C LYS A 6 -4.88 8.51 -2.58
N VAL A 7 -4.17 9.54 -2.11
CA VAL A 7 -3.17 9.42 -1.02
C VAL A 7 -3.84 9.05 0.29
N ILE A 8 -4.92 9.73 0.66
CA ILE A 8 -5.69 9.45 1.88
C ILE A 8 -6.21 8.01 1.83
N GLU A 9 -6.73 7.59 0.68
CA GLU A 9 -7.16 6.22 0.48
C GLU A 9 -6.01 5.23 0.71
N LEU A 10 -4.89 5.39 0.01
CA LEU A 10 -3.74 4.50 0.15
C LEU A 10 -3.24 4.42 1.61
N LEU A 11 -3.12 5.54 2.30
CA LEU A 11 -2.61 5.59 3.69
C LEU A 11 -3.65 5.16 4.75
N SER A 12 -4.92 4.96 4.37
CA SER A 12 -5.98 4.51 5.29
C SER A 12 -6.35 3.03 5.12
N LYS A 13 -5.95 2.40 4.01
CA LYS A 13 -6.18 0.98 3.76
C LYS A 13 -5.45 0.11 4.80
N LYS A 14 -5.91 -1.12 4.87
CA LYS A 14 -5.32 -2.16 5.68
C LYS A 14 -4.64 -3.16 4.76
N TYR A 15 -3.43 -3.54 5.15
CA TYR A 15 -2.54 -4.32 4.31
C TYR A 15 -2.10 -5.58 5.04
N LYS A 16 -1.67 -6.57 4.27
CA LYS A 16 -1.08 -7.81 4.79
C LYS A 16 0.21 -7.51 5.58
N SER A 17 0.56 -8.44 6.49
CA SER A 17 1.53 -8.32 7.60
C SER A 17 2.94 -7.76 7.33
N ARG A 18 3.33 -7.49 6.08
CA ARG A 18 4.62 -6.90 5.72
C ARG A 18 4.57 -5.41 5.38
N ILE A 19 3.39 -4.85 5.16
CA ILE A 19 3.21 -3.43 4.84
C ILE A 19 2.89 -2.68 6.13
N THR A 20 3.69 -1.66 6.42
CA THR A 20 3.54 -0.81 7.60
C THR A 20 3.23 0.61 7.16
N ILE A 21 2.21 1.22 7.77
CA ILE A 21 1.93 2.65 7.60
C ILE A 21 2.56 3.38 8.78
N LEU A 22 3.49 4.29 8.47
CA LEU A 22 4.20 5.13 9.42
C LEU A 22 3.53 6.51 9.39
N SER A 23 2.63 6.75 10.35
CA SER A 23 1.80 7.96 10.38
C SER A 23 2.29 9.06 11.31
N ASN A 24 3.34 8.81 12.12
CA ASN A 24 3.92 9.77 13.07
C ASN A 24 5.40 9.45 13.31
N ASN A 25 6.31 9.97 12.48
CA ASN A 25 7.69 10.16 12.93
C ASN A 25 7.73 11.40 13.84
N LEU A 26 8.70 11.47 14.76
CA LEU A 26 8.81 12.52 15.80
C LEU A 26 8.72 13.96 15.27
N ASP A 27 9.05 14.18 14.00
CA ASP A 27 8.98 15.49 13.34
C ASP A 27 7.62 15.79 12.68
N GLY A 28 6.70 14.83 12.62
CA GLY A 28 5.39 14.93 11.96
C GLY A 28 5.43 15.14 10.43
N ARG A 29 6.57 15.51 9.86
CA ARG A 29 6.70 16.05 8.49
C ARG A 29 6.26 15.12 7.37
N PHE A 30 6.23 13.80 7.60
CA PHE A 30 5.91 12.81 6.58
C PHE A 30 4.92 11.76 7.09
N LYS A 31 4.04 11.34 6.19
CA LYS A 31 3.30 10.09 6.30
C LYS A 31 3.82 9.12 5.25
N SER A 32 4.07 7.89 5.66
CA SER A 32 4.71 6.90 4.78
C SER A 32 4.03 5.54 4.86
N ILE A 33 4.18 4.77 3.79
CA ILE A 33 3.84 3.36 3.70
C ILE A 33 5.08 2.61 3.23
N LEU A 34 5.41 1.52 3.90
CA LEU A 34 6.66 0.78 3.74
C LEU A 34 6.39 -0.71 3.62
N ASP A 35 6.94 -1.35 2.58
CA ASP A 35 7.11 -2.80 2.54
C ASP A 35 8.40 -3.17 3.27
N THR A 36 8.24 -3.72 4.48
CA THR A 36 9.37 -4.08 5.36
C THR A 36 10.23 -5.20 4.82
N LYS A 37 9.77 -5.96 3.82
CA LYS A 37 10.53 -7.08 3.24
C LYS A 37 11.62 -6.63 2.26
N ASN A 38 11.32 -5.63 1.42
CA ASN A 38 12.21 -5.21 0.33
C ASN A 38 12.52 -3.71 0.34
N GLY A 39 12.03 -2.96 1.32
CA GLY A 39 12.34 -1.54 1.47
C GLY A 39 11.59 -0.62 0.53
N THR A 40 10.67 -1.12 -0.31
CA THR A 40 9.83 -0.28 -1.17
C THR A 40 8.99 0.65 -0.29
N MET A 41 9.02 1.94 -0.59
CA MET A 41 8.45 2.97 0.28
C MET A 41 7.75 4.05 -0.54
N PHE A 42 6.62 4.53 -0.03
CA PHE A 42 6.01 5.78 -0.48
C PHE A 42 5.89 6.73 0.71
N SER A 43 6.28 7.98 0.52
CA SER A 43 6.23 9.04 1.54
C SER A 43 5.65 10.32 0.96
N VAL A 44 4.81 10.98 1.75
CA VAL A 44 4.24 12.29 1.42
C VAL A 44 4.51 13.28 2.55
N SER A 45 4.99 14.47 2.22
CA SER A 45 5.19 15.55 3.19
C SER A 45 3.98 16.50 3.25
N TYR A 46 3.89 17.26 4.35
CA TYR A 46 2.93 18.37 4.44
C TYR A 46 3.13 19.44 3.36
N ASP A 47 4.38 19.68 2.96
CA ASP A 47 4.75 20.61 1.87
C ASP A 47 4.49 20.03 0.47
N SER A 48 3.70 18.96 0.38
CA SER A 48 3.33 18.29 -0.87
C SER A 48 4.50 17.71 -1.66
N VAL A 49 5.58 17.30 -0.98
CA VAL A 49 6.66 16.51 -1.58
C VAL A 49 6.28 15.04 -1.56
N TYR A 50 6.31 14.39 -2.70
CA TYR A 50 5.98 12.98 -2.86
C TYR A 50 7.25 12.24 -3.22
N ILE A 51 7.51 11.12 -2.55
CA ILE A 51 8.68 10.29 -2.76
C ILE A 51 8.23 8.83 -2.86
N PHE A 52 8.65 8.15 -3.91
CA PHE A 52 8.51 6.70 -4.06
C PHE A 52 9.90 6.08 -4.24
N LYS A 53 10.19 5.04 -3.47
CA LYS A 53 11.41 4.25 -3.55
C LYS A 53 11.02 2.82 -3.91
N ASP A 54 11.61 2.26 -4.97
CA ASP A 54 11.41 0.85 -5.31
C ASP A 54 12.36 -0.09 -4.53
N SER A 55 12.27 -1.39 -4.82
CA SER A 55 13.13 -2.41 -4.20
C SER A 55 14.57 -2.41 -4.71
N ASN A 56 14.87 -1.64 -5.76
CA ASN A 56 16.21 -1.48 -6.33
C ASN A 56 16.86 -0.16 -5.86
N GLU A 57 16.28 0.49 -4.86
CA GLU A 57 16.70 1.79 -4.33
C GLU A 57 16.57 2.96 -5.34
N ASN A 58 15.85 2.78 -6.45
CA ASN A 58 15.53 3.91 -7.34
C ASN A 58 14.50 4.82 -6.67
N LEU A 59 14.70 6.12 -6.78
CA LEU A 59 13.89 7.15 -6.13
C LEU A 59 13.20 8.03 -7.16
N TRP A 60 11.87 8.06 -7.11
CA TRP A 60 11.05 9.04 -7.82
C TRP A 60 10.57 10.08 -6.83
N THR A 61 10.80 11.35 -7.13
CA THR A 61 10.38 12.44 -6.25
C THR A 61 9.80 13.59 -7.04
N THR A 62 8.85 14.31 -6.44
CA THR A 62 8.47 15.64 -6.94
C THR A 62 9.67 16.57 -6.95
N THR A 63 9.72 17.45 -7.94
CA THR A 63 10.79 18.43 -8.12
C THR A 63 10.88 19.41 -6.93
N PRO A 64 11.95 19.37 -6.11
CA PRO A 64 12.15 20.36 -5.06
C PRO A 64 12.56 21.70 -5.67
N LYS A 65 12.38 22.80 -4.90
CA LYS A 65 12.89 24.13 -5.28
C LYS A 65 14.39 24.11 -5.55
N SER A 66 15.13 23.30 -4.81
CA SER A 66 16.54 23.04 -5.07
C SER A 66 16.95 21.71 -4.48
N PHE A 67 17.94 21.09 -5.09
CA PHE A 67 18.51 19.82 -4.69
C PHE A 67 20.02 19.98 -4.55
N ILE A 68 20.60 19.53 -3.44
CA ILE A 68 22.05 19.53 -3.26
C ILE A 68 22.57 18.17 -3.73
N TYR A 69 23.52 18.18 -4.65
CA TYR A 69 24.13 17.00 -5.23
C TYR A 69 25.63 17.23 -5.38
N ASN A 70 26.48 16.34 -4.86
CA ASN A 70 27.94 16.50 -4.85
C ASN A 70 28.38 17.93 -4.42
N ASP A 71 27.86 18.40 -3.29
CA ASP A 71 28.12 19.72 -2.70
C ASP A 71 27.74 20.94 -3.58
N LYS A 72 27.02 20.72 -4.68
CA LYS A 72 26.53 21.77 -5.57
C LYS A 72 25.00 21.83 -5.52
N LYS A 73 24.47 23.04 -5.58
CA LYS A 73 23.03 23.29 -5.62
C LYS A 73 22.52 23.23 -7.06
N PHE A 74 21.52 22.40 -7.29
CA PHE A 74 20.84 22.23 -8.57
C PHE A 74 19.37 22.61 -8.45
N TYR A 75 18.78 22.94 -9.59
CA TYR A 75 17.36 23.27 -9.75
C TYR A 75 16.77 22.24 -10.71
N PRO A 76 16.37 21.06 -10.19
CA PRO A 76 15.93 19.98 -11.03
C PRO A 76 14.66 20.36 -11.80
N ARG A 77 14.41 19.66 -12.91
CA ARG A 77 13.20 19.73 -13.71
C ARG A 77 12.58 18.34 -13.84
N VAL A 78 11.28 18.30 -14.12
CA VAL A 78 10.58 17.05 -14.42
C VAL A 78 11.28 16.34 -15.58
N GLY A 79 11.51 15.03 -15.44
CA GLY A 79 12.21 14.18 -16.40
C GLY A 79 13.74 14.17 -16.24
N GLN A 80 14.30 14.96 -15.31
CA GLN A 80 15.74 14.89 -15.03
C GLN A 80 16.07 13.77 -14.04
N GLU A 81 17.21 13.13 -14.28
CA GLU A 81 17.73 12.05 -13.45
C GLU A 81 19.12 12.38 -12.93
N TYR A 82 19.39 12.01 -11.69
CA TYR A 82 20.68 12.18 -11.05
C TYR A 82 21.06 10.89 -10.33
N THR A 83 22.11 10.22 -10.79
CA THR A 83 22.64 9.01 -10.16
C THR A 83 23.79 9.37 -9.24
N ARG A 84 23.63 9.12 -7.94
CA ARG A 84 24.68 9.29 -6.94
C ARG A 84 25.79 8.24 -7.12
N LYS A 85 26.95 8.51 -6.51
CA LYS A 85 28.12 7.60 -6.52
C LYS A 85 27.83 6.23 -5.90
N ASP A 86 26.83 6.13 -5.04
CA ASP A 86 26.35 4.89 -4.41
C ASP A 86 25.38 4.09 -5.31
N GLY A 87 25.14 4.54 -6.55
CA GLY A 87 24.28 3.88 -7.53
C GLY A 87 22.80 4.25 -7.43
N ILE A 88 22.40 5.05 -6.44
CA ILE A 88 21.00 5.48 -6.26
C ILE A 88 20.65 6.53 -7.31
N THR A 89 19.61 6.26 -8.10
CA THR A 89 19.11 7.19 -9.13
C THR A 89 17.89 7.95 -8.64
N TYR A 90 17.95 9.28 -8.70
CA TYR A 90 16.87 10.20 -8.39
C TYR A 90 16.23 10.66 -9.69
N THR A 91 14.99 10.26 -9.94
CA THR A 91 14.17 10.72 -11.05
C THR A 91 13.18 11.77 -10.54
N PHE A 92 13.32 13.00 -11.04
CA PHE A 92 12.40 14.08 -10.69
C PHE A 92 11.18 14.03 -11.59
N THR A 93 9.98 13.89 -11.02
CA THR A 93 8.74 13.78 -11.79
C THR A 93 7.56 14.51 -11.14
N THR A 94 6.37 14.39 -11.73
CA THR A 94 5.11 14.94 -11.24
C THR A 94 4.59 14.15 -10.04
N LYS A 95 3.76 14.79 -9.21
CA LYS A 95 3.12 14.12 -8.06
C LYS A 95 2.22 12.96 -8.52
N GLU A 96 1.59 13.10 -9.67
CA GLU A 96 0.73 12.08 -10.28
C GLU A 96 1.52 10.81 -10.58
N GLU A 97 2.69 10.93 -11.20
CA GLU A 97 3.50 9.76 -11.56
C GLU A 97 4.10 9.08 -10.32
N VAL A 98 4.56 9.84 -9.33
CA VAL A 98 5.02 9.25 -8.06
C VAL A 98 3.89 8.48 -7.37
N LEU A 99 2.69 9.05 -7.34
CA LEU A 99 1.52 8.42 -6.73
C LEU A 99 1.08 7.17 -7.50
N GLU A 100 1.11 7.21 -8.84
CA GLU A 100 0.78 6.07 -9.68
C GLU A 100 1.67 4.86 -9.38
N LYS A 101 3.00 5.07 -9.27
CA LYS A 101 3.94 4.01 -8.88
C LYS A 101 3.61 3.44 -7.51
N ALA A 102 3.32 4.30 -6.53
CA ALA A 102 2.93 3.86 -5.19
C ALA A 102 1.65 3.02 -5.20
N VAL A 103 0.62 3.48 -5.92
CA VAL A 103 -0.66 2.78 -6.06
C VAL A 103 -0.48 1.41 -6.70
N ILE A 104 0.18 1.34 -7.86
CA ILE A 104 0.45 0.09 -8.58
C ILE A 104 1.18 -0.93 -7.69
N TYR A 105 2.09 -0.46 -6.84
CA TYR A 105 2.81 -1.33 -5.94
C TYR A 105 1.97 -1.78 -4.75
N PHE A 106 1.44 -0.84 -3.96
CA PHE A 106 0.85 -1.14 -2.65
C PHE A 106 -0.54 -1.75 -2.75
N GLU A 107 -1.33 -1.46 -3.79
CA GLU A 107 -2.68 -2.04 -3.93
C GLU A 107 -2.66 -3.58 -3.97
N LYS A 108 -1.58 -4.18 -4.47
CA LYS A 108 -1.35 -5.64 -4.49
C LYS A 108 -1.35 -6.29 -3.10
N PHE A 109 -1.11 -5.49 -2.06
CA PHE A 109 -0.99 -5.96 -0.68
C PHE A 109 -2.19 -5.59 0.19
N ILE A 110 -3.20 -4.93 -0.39
CA ILE A 110 -4.45 -4.63 0.33
C ILE A 110 -5.04 -5.95 0.81
N ASP A 111 -5.35 -5.99 2.10
CA ASP A 111 -6.02 -7.12 2.70
C ASP A 111 -7.53 -6.94 2.57
N SER A 112 -8.10 -7.57 1.53
CA SER A 112 -9.55 -7.61 1.31
C SER A 112 -10.32 -8.29 2.45
N ASN A 113 -9.63 -9.10 3.25
CA ASN A 113 -10.21 -9.87 4.34
C ASN A 113 -9.87 -9.25 5.71
N TYR A 114 -9.30 -8.05 5.74
CA TYR A 114 -8.95 -7.40 7.00
C TYR A 114 -10.18 -7.24 7.89
N GLY A 115 -10.11 -7.78 9.11
CA GLY A 115 -11.23 -7.80 10.06
C GLY A 115 -12.18 -9.01 9.92
N ILE A 116 -11.99 -9.86 8.90
CA ILE A 116 -12.66 -11.16 8.78
C ILE A 116 -11.82 -12.19 9.52
N LYS A 117 -12.28 -12.61 10.71
CA LYS A 117 -11.69 -13.75 11.42
C LYS A 117 -12.27 -15.04 10.82
N ILE A 118 -11.45 -15.85 10.16
CA ILE A 118 -11.85 -17.20 9.75
C ILE A 118 -11.90 -18.05 11.02
N VAL A 119 -13.11 -18.26 11.57
CA VAL A 119 -13.30 -18.96 12.86
C VAL A 119 -13.41 -20.49 12.69
N ASN A 120 -13.61 -21.01 11.48
CA ASN A 120 -13.66 -22.46 11.23
C ASN A 120 -13.31 -22.79 9.78
N GLN A 121 -12.15 -23.41 9.55
CA GLN A 121 -11.97 -24.33 8.42
C GLN A 121 -12.30 -25.73 8.93
N LYS A 122 -13.57 -26.13 8.88
CA LYS A 122 -13.95 -27.53 9.12
C LYS A 122 -14.16 -28.20 7.77
N LEU A 123 -13.32 -29.20 7.47
CA LEU A 123 -13.62 -30.19 6.43
C LEU A 123 -14.88 -30.94 6.86
N LEU A 124 -15.95 -30.78 6.10
CA LEU A 124 -17.17 -31.56 6.27
C LEU A 124 -17.22 -32.60 5.15
N PHE A 125 -17.30 -33.87 5.55
CA PHE A 125 -17.56 -34.99 4.65
C PHE A 125 -19.06 -35.28 4.70
N TYR A 126 -19.72 -35.33 3.54
CA TYR A 126 -21.10 -35.80 3.45
C TYR A 126 -21.10 -37.33 3.47
N GLU A 127 -22.01 -37.92 4.22
CA GLU A 127 -22.09 -39.38 4.38
C GLU A 127 -22.73 -40.11 3.19
N ASP A 128 -23.10 -39.40 2.09
CA ASP A 128 -23.87 -40.05 1.02
C ASP A 128 -23.64 -39.55 -0.42
N ARG A 129 -22.44 -39.01 -0.74
CA ARG A 129 -21.99 -38.89 -2.13
C ARG A 129 -20.52 -39.22 -2.26
N ASP A 130 -20.21 -39.91 -3.34
CA ASP A 130 -18.91 -40.43 -3.77
C ASP A 130 -17.70 -39.72 -3.13
N LYS A 131 -16.88 -40.49 -2.38
CA LYS A 131 -15.78 -40.05 -1.49
C LYS A 131 -14.66 -39.21 -2.16
N LYS A 132 -14.83 -38.82 -3.42
CA LYS A 132 -13.82 -38.13 -4.24
C LYS A 132 -14.09 -36.63 -4.43
N THR A 133 -15.27 -36.12 -4.10
CA THR A 133 -15.60 -34.71 -4.36
C THR A 133 -15.26 -33.84 -3.15
N LYS A 134 -14.09 -33.21 -3.15
CA LYS A 134 -13.71 -32.18 -2.17
C LYS A 134 -14.34 -30.84 -2.58
N ILE A 135 -15.31 -30.36 -1.81
CA ILE A 135 -15.86 -29.01 -1.98
C ILE A 135 -15.32 -28.14 -0.84
N ASN A 136 -14.54 -27.10 -1.18
CA ASN A 136 -14.07 -26.13 -0.21
C ASN A 136 -15.21 -25.14 0.11
N LEU A 137 -15.89 -25.33 1.23
CA LEU A 137 -16.89 -24.40 1.75
C LEU A 137 -16.20 -23.30 2.57
N ASN A 138 -16.17 -22.09 2.02
CA ASN A 138 -15.71 -20.92 2.75
C ASN A 138 -16.89 -20.23 3.46
N LEU A 139 -17.11 -20.58 4.73
CA LEU A 139 -18.06 -19.89 5.61
C LEU A 139 -17.46 -18.56 6.07
N HIS A 140 -17.95 -17.47 5.50
CA HIS A 140 -17.57 -16.12 5.91
C HIS A 140 -18.52 -15.66 7.03
N LYS A 141 -17.99 -15.37 8.22
CA LYS A 141 -18.73 -14.63 9.25
C LYS A 141 -18.28 -13.18 9.22
N PHE A 142 -19.25 -12.28 9.05
CA PHE A 142 -19.05 -10.84 9.09
C PHE A 142 -19.20 -10.34 10.52
N LYS A 143 -18.30 -9.44 10.95
CA LYS A 143 -18.53 -8.62 12.14
C LYS A 143 -18.70 -7.17 11.68
N VAL A 144 -19.95 -6.73 11.59
CA VAL A 144 -20.30 -5.36 11.22
C VAL A 144 -20.02 -4.45 12.42
N ARG A 145 -19.33 -3.34 12.20
CA ARG A 145 -18.99 -2.37 13.26
C ARG A 145 -20.16 -1.44 13.63
N MET A 146 -21.19 -1.36 12.79
CA MET A 146 -22.28 -0.38 12.89
C MET A 146 -23.59 -0.89 13.49
N PHE A 147 -23.78 -2.20 13.69
CA PHE A 147 -25.06 -2.74 14.20
C PHE A 147 -24.83 -3.88 15.19
N ASP A 148 -25.57 -3.89 16.30
CA ASP A 148 -25.43 -4.88 17.38
C ASP A 148 -25.97 -6.28 17.02
N LYS A 149 -26.89 -6.37 16.04
CA LYS A 149 -27.37 -7.63 15.46
C LYS A 149 -27.75 -7.43 13.99
N THR A 150 -27.43 -8.42 13.15
CA THR A 150 -27.89 -8.53 11.77
C THR A 150 -28.42 -9.93 11.52
N ASP A 151 -29.66 -10.05 11.07
CA ASP A 151 -30.20 -11.31 10.57
C ASP A 151 -29.53 -11.61 9.22
N THR A 152 -28.79 -12.73 9.17
CA THR A 152 -28.04 -13.11 7.97
C THR A 152 -28.75 -14.25 7.28
N TYR A 153 -29.13 -14.06 6.02
CA TYR A 153 -29.66 -15.11 5.16
C TYR A 153 -28.58 -15.55 4.17
N VAL A 154 -28.43 -16.86 3.98
CA VAL A 154 -27.51 -17.47 3.01
C VAL A 154 -28.36 -18.18 1.95
N SER A 155 -28.10 -17.91 0.67
CA SER A 155 -28.62 -18.72 -0.44
C SER A 155 -27.48 -19.46 -1.14
N PHE A 156 -27.81 -20.59 -1.76
CA PHE A 156 -26.87 -21.48 -2.43
C PHE A 156 -27.20 -21.58 -3.92
N ASN A 157 -26.18 -21.85 -4.75
CA ASN A 157 -26.29 -22.54 -6.03
C ASN A 157 -25.59 -23.89 -5.90
#